data_AF-A0A255ZF64-F1
#
_entry.id   AF-A0A255ZF64-F1
#
_cell.length_a   1.000
_cell.length_b   1.000
_cell.length_c   1.000
_cell.angle_alpha   90.00
_cell.angle_beta   90.00
_cell.angle_gamma   90.00
#
_symmetry.space_group_name_H-M   'P 1'
#
loop_
_entity.id
_entity.type
_entity.pdbx_description
1 polymer ?
#
loop_
_entity_poly.entity_id
_entity_poly.type
_entity_poly.pdbx_seq_one_letter_code
_entity_poly.pdbx_strand_id
1 'polypeptide(L)'
;MLASYRDLEGDFDPSEFEKGFVELQSSNLNIVAHHRLFTLVGTHEYWSVYQSAMAFFTSANAVLVKQIPDAIKIKLTTTRIEHAHTEVVEEGFKEAKLQQEKSQRYVQLIAELQVLSAALESERFRFAELKSFRNKAEVKASIDRLKSLFAEDLSKYATDAQPDNALDLAQEAAQGR
;
A
#
# COMPACT_ATOMS: atom_id res chain seq x y z
N MET A 1 9.84 -22.46 3.30
CA MET A 1 9.80 -22.80 1.87
C MET A 1 11.16 -22.56 1.20
N LEU A 2 11.66 -21.32 1.09
CA LEU A 2 12.98 -21.03 0.47
C LEU A 2 14.19 -21.64 1.21
N ALA A 3 14.18 -21.67 2.55
CA ALA A 3 15.25 -22.30 3.33
C ALA A 3 15.31 -23.82 3.11
N SER A 4 14.15 -24.47 3.08
CA SER A 4 14.03 -25.91 2.81
C SER A 4 14.47 -26.26 1.39
N TYR A 5 14.19 -25.38 0.42
CA TYR A 5 14.65 -25.54 -0.97
C TYR A 5 16.19 -25.47 -1.08
N ARG A 6 16.82 -24.52 -0.39
CA ARG A 6 18.29 -24.44 -0.31
C ARG A 6 18.92 -25.71 0.28
N ASP A 7 18.29 -26.29 1.29
CA ASP A 7 18.88 -27.39 2.06
C ASP A 7 18.62 -28.78 1.43
N LEU A 8 17.65 -28.91 0.50
CA LEU A 8 17.23 -30.20 -0.07
C LEU A 8 17.64 -30.41 -1.55
N GLU A 9 18.16 -29.39 -2.21
CA GLU A 9 18.62 -29.41 -3.62
C GLU A 9 17.72 -30.25 -4.57
N GLY A 10 18.15 -31.47 -4.92
CA GLY A 10 17.50 -32.35 -5.90
C GLY A 10 16.29 -33.13 -5.39
N ASP A 11 16.09 -33.22 -4.08
CA ASP A 11 15.00 -33.99 -3.46
C ASP A 11 13.78 -33.11 -3.10
N PHE A 12 13.80 -31.82 -3.46
CA PHE A 12 12.71 -30.90 -3.16
C PHE A 12 11.52 -31.09 -4.12
N ASP A 13 10.32 -31.34 -3.57
CA ASP A 13 9.09 -31.48 -4.35
C ASP A 13 8.64 -30.13 -4.95
N PRO A 14 8.63 -29.98 -6.30
CA PRO A 14 8.19 -28.74 -6.95
C PRO A 14 6.71 -28.41 -6.73
N SER A 15 5.89 -29.37 -6.32
CA SER A 15 4.46 -29.16 -6.03
C SER A 15 4.23 -28.29 -4.79
N GLU A 16 5.23 -28.18 -3.90
CA GLU A 16 5.16 -27.32 -2.71
C GLU A 16 5.09 -25.83 -3.07
N PHE A 17 5.59 -25.41 -4.24
CA PHE A 17 5.46 -24.03 -4.71
C PHE A 17 4.04 -23.67 -5.15
N GLU A 18 3.20 -24.65 -5.48
CA GLU A 18 1.80 -24.44 -5.89
C GLU A 18 0.88 -24.15 -4.70
N LYS A 19 1.32 -24.48 -3.47
CA LYS A 19 0.55 -24.17 -2.25
C LYS A 19 0.47 -22.67 -1.95
N GLY A 20 1.39 -21.87 -2.51
CA GLY A 20 1.36 -20.40 -2.49
C GLY A 20 1.32 -19.75 -1.11
N PHE A 21 1.33 -18.42 -1.08
CA PHE A 21 0.88 -17.64 0.07
C PHE A 21 -0.52 -17.08 -0.23
N VAL A 22 -1.38 -16.99 0.78
CA VAL A 22 -2.78 -16.57 0.64
C VAL A 22 -2.89 -15.23 -0.10
N GLU A 23 -3.62 -15.19 -1.22
CA GLU A 23 -3.91 -13.95 -1.96
C GLU A 23 -4.87 -13.06 -1.14
N LEU A 24 -4.51 -11.78 -0.96
CA LEU A 24 -5.33 -10.80 -0.24
C LEU A 24 -6.35 -10.15 -1.20
N GLN A 25 -7.65 -10.41 -1.02
CA GLN A 25 -8.73 -9.81 -1.83
C GLN A 25 -9.06 -8.39 -1.33
N SER A 26 -8.68 -7.34 -2.09
CA SER A 26 -8.71 -5.93 -1.65
C SER A 26 -9.80 -5.03 -2.29
N SER A 27 -10.55 -5.52 -3.28
CA SER A 27 -11.32 -4.65 -4.19
C SER A 27 -12.70 -4.18 -3.68
N ASN A 28 -13.37 -4.92 -2.79
CA ASN A 28 -14.78 -4.65 -2.47
C ASN A 28 -15.07 -3.90 -1.16
N LEU A 29 -14.06 -3.55 -0.34
CA LEU A 29 -14.26 -3.00 1.00
C LEU A 29 -13.91 -1.50 1.16
N ASN A 30 -13.45 -0.85 0.09
CA ASN A 30 -12.58 0.32 0.23
C ASN A 30 -13.24 1.69 -0.07
N ILE A 31 -14.31 1.75 -0.86
CA ILE A 31 -14.98 3.03 -1.17
C ILE A 31 -15.63 3.64 0.10
N VAL A 32 -16.25 2.81 0.93
CA VAL A 32 -16.88 3.26 2.18
C VAL A 32 -15.83 3.75 3.19
N ALA A 33 -14.65 3.12 3.23
CA ALA A 33 -13.54 3.53 4.08
C ALA A 33 -12.98 4.89 3.66
N HIS A 34 -12.82 5.13 2.35
CA HIS A 34 -12.38 6.41 1.81
C HIS A 34 -13.30 7.56 2.22
N HIS A 35 -14.60 7.42 2.00
CA HIS A 35 -15.58 8.46 2.33
C HIS A 35 -15.59 8.77 3.83
N ARG A 36 -15.54 7.73 4.69
CA ARG A 36 -15.50 7.90 6.14
C ARG A 36 -14.25 8.65 6.59
N LEU A 37 -13.09 8.26 6.06
CA LEU A 37 -11.83 8.91 6.39
C LEU A 37 -11.84 10.37 5.93
N PHE A 38 -12.25 10.63 4.69
CA PHE A 38 -12.39 12.01 4.20
C PHE A 38 -13.36 12.84 5.05
N THR A 39 -14.49 12.27 5.48
CA THR A 39 -15.45 12.96 6.37
C THR A 39 -14.81 13.35 7.72
N LEU A 40 -13.93 12.50 8.24
CA LEU A 40 -13.24 12.68 9.52
C LEU A 40 -12.11 13.71 9.43
N VAL A 41 -11.18 13.54 8.50
CA VAL A 41 -9.96 14.36 8.41
C VAL A 41 -10.06 15.52 7.42
N GLY A 42 -11.03 15.49 6.50
CA GLY A 42 -11.26 16.54 5.51
C GLY A 42 -10.26 16.54 4.35
N THR A 43 -9.43 15.51 4.24
CA THR A 43 -8.31 15.42 3.29
C THR A 43 -8.24 14.01 2.70
N HIS A 44 -7.64 13.86 1.52
CA HIS A 44 -7.52 12.58 0.81
C HIS A 44 -6.18 11.89 1.02
N GLU A 45 -5.24 12.55 1.69
CA GLU A 45 -3.83 12.19 1.73
C GLU A 45 -3.62 10.81 2.38
N TYR A 46 -4.33 10.50 3.47
CA TYR A 46 -4.30 9.15 4.06
C TYR A 46 -4.79 8.08 3.09
N TRP A 47 -5.84 8.38 2.33
CA TRP A 47 -6.39 7.43 1.38
C TRP A 47 -5.43 7.19 0.21
N SER A 48 -4.85 8.25 -0.34
CA SER A 48 -3.87 8.16 -1.43
C SER A 48 -2.62 7.38 -1.01
N VAL A 49 -2.11 7.61 0.20
CA VAL A 49 -0.97 6.85 0.73
C VAL A 49 -1.37 5.39 1.01
N TYR A 50 -2.57 5.15 1.53
CA TYR A 50 -3.09 3.79 1.72
C TYR A 50 -3.20 3.01 0.39
N GLN A 51 -3.73 3.64 -0.65
CA GLN A 51 -3.81 3.04 -1.99
C GLN A 51 -2.42 2.75 -2.56
N SER A 52 -1.46 3.67 -2.38
CA SER A 52 -0.06 3.47 -2.76
C SER A 52 0.56 2.28 -2.03
N ALA A 53 0.30 2.15 -0.72
CA ALA A 53 0.74 1.03 0.08
C ALA A 53 0.15 -0.28 -0.43
N MET A 54 -1.16 -0.31 -0.69
CA MET A 54 -1.85 -1.52 -1.17
C MET A 54 -1.34 -1.97 -2.54
N ALA A 55 -1.13 -1.02 -3.46
CA ALA A 55 -0.56 -1.29 -4.77
C ALA A 55 0.86 -1.87 -4.64
N PHE A 56 1.69 -1.27 -3.78
CA PHE A 56 3.03 -1.78 -3.48
C PHE A 56 2.98 -3.21 -2.92
N PHE A 57 2.16 -3.47 -1.90
CA PHE A 57 2.07 -4.80 -1.29
C PHE A 57 1.55 -5.84 -2.26
N THR A 58 0.61 -5.48 -3.14
CA THR A 58 0.10 -6.38 -4.18
C THR A 58 1.22 -6.75 -5.16
N SER A 59 1.99 -5.77 -5.61
CA SER A 59 3.13 -5.99 -6.51
C SER A 59 4.26 -6.78 -5.84
N ALA A 60 4.65 -6.41 -4.62
CA ALA A 60 5.68 -7.10 -3.86
C ALA A 60 5.29 -8.55 -3.57
N ASN A 61 4.02 -8.80 -3.23
CA ASN A 61 3.52 -10.15 -3.04
C ASN A 61 3.56 -10.97 -4.34
N ALA A 62 3.24 -10.37 -5.50
CA ALA A 62 3.37 -11.05 -6.78
C ALA A 62 4.83 -11.47 -7.08
N VAL A 63 5.81 -10.62 -6.73
CA VAL A 63 7.24 -10.96 -6.85
C VAL A 63 7.59 -12.15 -5.95
N LEU A 64 7.20 -12.08 -4.68
CA LEU A 64 7.55 -13.09 -3.67
C LEU A 64 6.87 -14.45 -3.92
N VAL A 65 5.61 -14.44 -4.36
CA VAL A 65 4.77 -15.64 -4.48
C VAL A 65 4.83 -16.27 -5.86
N LYS A 66 5.04 -15.47 -6.91
CA LYS A 66 5.04 -15.98 -8.30
C LYS A 66 6.43 -15.90 -8.91
N GLN A 67 7.00 -14.69 -9.00
CA GLN A 67 8.22 -14.49 -9.79
C GLN A 67 9.44 -15.24 -9.25
N ILE A 68 9.70 -15.20 -7.93
CA ILE A 68 10.83 -15.91 -7.33
C ILE A 68 10.67 -17.44 -7.45
N PRO A 69 9.52 -18.05 -7.06
CA PRO A 69 9.27 -19.47 -7.28
C PRO A 69 9.32 -19.90 -8.75
N ASP A 70 8.81 -19.09 -9.67
CA ASP A 70 8.83 -19.40 -11.09
C ASP A 70 10.26 -19.41 -11.64
N ALA A 71 11.11 -18.44 -11.24
CA ALA A 71 12.52 -18.41 -11.62
C ALA A 71 13.26 -19.68 -11.14
N ILE A 72 12.97 -20.10 -9.90
CA ILE A 72 13.46 -21.33 -9.32
C ILE A 72 12.98 -22.56 -10.10
N LYS A 73 11.69 -22.64 -10.40
CA LYS A 73 11.09 -23.75 -11.18
C LYS A 73 11.70 -23.84 -12.58
N ILE A 74 11.93 -22.72 -13.24
CA ILE A 74 12.57 -22.66 -14.56
C ILE A 74 14.02 -23.18 -14.48
N LYS A 75 14.76 -22.85 -13.42
CA LYS A 75 16.12 -23.37 -13.20
C LYS A 75 16.15 -24.89 -13.01
N LEU A 76 15.16 -25.47 -12.34
CA LEU A 76 15.08 -26.92 -12.12
C LEU A 76 14.60 -27.69 -13.36
N THR A 77 13.66 -27.12 -14.10
CA THR A 77 12.98 -27.81 -15.21
C THR A 77 13.63 -27.58 -16.57
N THR A 78 14.49 -26.57 -16.69
CA THR A 78 15.14 -26.19 -17.95
C THR A 78 16.61 -25.87 -17.77
N THR A 79 17.40 -26.04 -18.82
CA THR A 79 18.82 -25.62 -18.87
C THR A 79 18.99 -24.15 -19.25
N ARG A 80 17.90 -23.36 -19.33
CA ARG A 80 17.93 -21.98 -19.81
C ARG A 80 18.62 -21.01 -18.86
N ILE A 81 18.74 -21.38 -17.59
CA ILE A 81 19.45 -20.61 -16.57
C ILE A 81 20.75 -21.34 -16.29
N GLU A 82 21.88 -20.77 -16.72
CA GLU A 82 23.21 -21.37 -16.55
C GLU A 82 23.79 -21.13 -15.14
N HIS A 83 23.36 -20.06 -14.46
CA HIS A 83 23.77 -19.69 -13.11
C HIS A 83 23.64 -20.82 -12.09
N ALA A 84 24.52 -20.87 -11.10
CA ALA A 84 24.46 -21.90 -10.07
C ALA A 84 23.15 -21.82 -9.26
N HIS A 85 22.70 -22.95 -8.72
CA HIS A 85 21.47 -23.00 -7.92
C HIS A 85 21.52 -22.00 -6.75
N THR A 86 22.67 -21.91 -6.08
CA THR A 86 22.92 -20.99 -4.97
C THR A 86 22.79 -19.53 -5.40
N GLU A 87 23.29 -19.16 -6.58
CA GLU A 87 23.22 -17.79 -7.10
C GLU A 87 21.76 -17.36 -7.35
N VAL A 88 20.95 -18.22 -7.98
CA VAL A 88 19.52 -17.95 -8.23
C VAL A 88 18.75 -17.76 -6.92
N VAL A 89 19.06 -18.57 -5.91
CA VAL A 89 18.44 -18.47 -4.58
C VAL A 89 18.88 -17.19 -3.86
N GLU A 90 20.17 -16.84 -3.92
CA GLU A 90 20.70 -15.62 -3.31
C GLU A 90 20.11 -14.35 -3.94
N GLU A 91 19.93 -14.32 -5.26
CA GLU A 91 19.25 -13.23 -5.94
C GLU A 91 17.78 -13.10 -5.50
N GLY A 92 17.07 -14.24 -5.38
CA GLY A 92 15.71 -14.26 -4.83
C GLY A 92 15.65 -13.71 -3.40
N PHE A 93 16.58 -14.09 -2.53
CA PHE A 93 16.67 -13.54 -1.17
C PHE A 93 16.98 -12.05 -1.16
N LYS A 94 17.87 -11.59 -2.03
CA LYS A 94 18.21 -10.17 -2.16
C LYS A 94 17.00 -9.35 -2.60
N GLU A 95 16.25 -9.83 -3.58
CA GLU A 95 15.03 -9.17 -4.03
C GLU A 95 13.96 -9.17 -2.93
N ALA A 96 13.76 -10.29 -2.23
CA ALA A 96 12.84 -10.35 -1.11
C ALA A 96 13.19 -9.36 0.02
N LYS A 97 14.49 -9.25 0.35
CA LYS A 97 15.00 -8.28 1.32
C LYS A 97 14.77 -6.84 0.85
N LEU A 98 15.00 -6.54 -0.42
CA LEU A 98 14.73 -5.22 -1.00
C LEU A 98 13.25 -4.85 -0.87
N GLN A 99 12.34 -5.78 -1.15
CA GLN A 99 10.89 -5.55 -0.98
C GLN A 99 10.53 -5.32 0.49
N GLN A 100 11.15 -6.07 1.41
CA GLN A 100 10.96 -5.87 2.85
C GLN A 100 11.45 -4.48 3.29
N GLU A 101 12.65 -4.05 2.90
CA GLU A 101 13.18 -2.72 3.22
C GLU A 101 12.27 -1.61 2.69
N LYS A 102 11.81 -1.72 1.44
CA LYS A 102 10.85 -0.76 0.84
C LYS A 102 9.52 -0.74 1.58
N SER A 103 9.06 -1.87 2.11
CA SER A 103 7.80 -1.94 2.86
C SER A 103 7.81 -1.15 4.17
N GLN A 104 8.99 -1.00 4.81
CA GLN A 104 9.13 -0.32 6.10
C GLN A 104 8.69 1.14 6.05
N ARG A 105 8.78 1.80 4.88
CA ARG A 105 8.30 3.19 4.71
C ARG A 105 6.83 3.36 5.08
N TYR A 106 6.01 2.32 4.87
CA TYR A 106 4.58 2.35 5.16
C TYR A 106 4.24 2.09 6.64
N VAL A 107 5.21 1.72 7.48
CA VAL A 107 5.00 1.65 8.95
C VAL A 107 4.61 3.02 9.49
N GLN A 108 5.13 4.10 8.91
CA GLN A 108 4.77 5.47 9.28
C GLN A 108 3.29 5.79 9.03
N LEU A 109 2.69 5.22 7.99
CA LEU A 109 1.24 5.37 7.77
C LEU A 109 0.44 4.78 8.93
N ILE A 110 0.86 3.62 9.45
CA ILE A 110 0.20 2.98 10.60
C ILE A 110 0.32 3.86 11.84
N ALA A 111 1.50 4.42 12.09
CA ALA A 111 1.72 5.34 13.21
C ALA A 111 0.79 6.57 13.13
N GLU A 112 0.64 7.18 11.95
CA GLU A 112 -0.26 8.32 11.79
C GLU A 112 -1.75 7.92 11.92
N LEU A 113 -2.14 6.73 11.47
CA LEU A 113 -3.49 6.21 11.71
C LEU A 113 -3.75 5.97 13.20
N GLN A 114 -2.74 5.51 13.96
CA GLN A 114 -2.85 5.37 15.41
C GLN A 114 -3.02 6.72 16.12
N VAL A 115 -2.37 7.78 15.62
CA VAL A 115 -2.60 9.15 16.13
C VAL A 115 -4.05 9.56 15.93
N LEU A 116 -4.65 9.29 14.77
CA LEU A 116 -6.07 9.55 14.52
C LEU A 116 -6.97 8.74 15.46
N SER A 117 -6.69 7.45 15.63
CA SER A 117 -7.45 6.58 16.53
C SER A 117 -7.38 7.08 17.97
N ALA A 118 -6.20 7.43 18.48
CA ALA A 118 -6.04 7.99 19.82
C ALA A 118 -6.79 9.32 19.97
N ALA A 119 -6.75 10.18 18.96
CA ALA A 119 -7.49 11.45 18.96
C ALA A 119 -9.02 11.23 18.95
N LEU A 120 -9.51 10.17 18.30
CA LEU A 120 -10.92 9.77 18.31
C LEU A 120 -11.33 9.14 19.65
N GLU A 121 -10.46 8.33 20.26
CA GLU A 121 -10.73 7.65 21.52
C GLU A 121 -10.69 8.59 22.72
N SER A 122 -9.86 9.65 22.65
CA SER A 122 -9.71 10.64 23.71
C SER A 122 -10.99 11.43 24.01
N GLU A 123 -11.91 11.53 23.06
CA GLU A 123 -13.13 12.32 23.18
C GLU A 123 -14.35 11.56 22.65
N ARG A 124 -15.46 11.58 23.39
CA ARG A 124 -16.74 11.06 22.89
C ARG A 124 -17.36 12.06 21.92
N PHE A 125 -17.03 11.92 20.63
CA PHE A 125 -17.68 12.71 19.59
C PHE A 125 -19.14 12.30 19.40
N ARG A 126 -20.04 13.29 19.41
CA ARG A 126 -21.37 13.12 18.83
C ARG A 126 -21.28 13.26 17.32
N PHE A 127 -22.24 12.69 16.59
CA PHE A 127 -22.21 12.69 15.13
C PHE A 127 -22.17 14.11 14.52
N ALA A 128 -22.79 15.09 15.19
CA ALA A 128 -22.77 16.50 14.80
C ALA A 128 -21.39 17.16 14.98
N GLU A 129 -20.57 16.65 15.90
CA GLU A 129 -19.27 17.20 16.28
C GLU A 129 -18.12 16.52 15.52
N LEU A 130 -18.37 15.43 14.79
CA LEU A 130 -17.36 14.78 13.93
C LEU A 130 -16.69 15.76 12.96
N LYS A 131 -17.39 16.80 12.50
CA LYS A 131 -16.81 17.82 11.62
C LYS A 131 -15.75 18.66 12.31
N SER A 132 -15.76 18.81 13.64
CA SER A 132 -14.73 19.54 14.39
C SER A 132 -13.48 18.69 14.65
N PHE A 133 -13.57 17.36 14.50
CA PHE A 133 -12.43 16.45 14.64
C PHE A 133 -11.25 16.86 13.74
N ARG A 134 -11.53 17.21 12.46
CA ARG A 134 -10.53 17.70 11.50
C ARG A 134 -9.76 18.95 11.97
N ASN A 135 -10.32 19.71 12.92
CA ASN A 135 -9.74 20.95 13.39
C ASN A 135 -8.74 20.74 14.53
N LYS A 136 -8.68 19.54 15.12
CA LYS A 136 -7.74 19.18 16.18
C LYS A 136 -6.30 19.38 15.73
N ALA A 137 -5.47 19.83 16.67
CA ALA A 137 -4.06 20.10 16.41
C ALA A 137 -3.31 18.82 16.02
N GLU A 138 -3.63 17.70 16.67
CA GLU A 138 -3.04 16.39 16.43
C GLU A 138 -3.36 15.88 15.02
N VAL A 139 -4.60 16.08 14.58
CA VAL A 139 -5.06 15.68 13.24
C VAL A 139 -4.35 16.48 12.15
N LYS A 140 -4.28 17.81 12.31
CA LYS A 140 -3.57 18.68 11.37
C LYS A 140 -2.08 18.35 11.31
N ALA A 141 -1.44 18.20 12.46
CA ALA A 141 -0.02 17.84 12.54
C ALA A 141 0.26 16.46 11.92
N SER A 142 -0.67 15.51 12.07
CA SER A 142 -0.58 14.18 11.45
C SER A 142 -0.69 14.25 9.92
N ILE A 143 -1.60 15.05 9.40
CA ILE A 143 -1.73 15.31 7.95
C ILE A 143 -0.44 15.94 7.41
N ASP A 144 0.11 16.94 8.10
CA ASP A 144 1.34 17.63 7.65
C ASP A 144 2.55 16.68 7.65
N ARG A 145 2.68 15.83 8.67
CA ARG A 145 3.71 14.77 8.69
C ARG A 145 3.52 13.78 7.56
N LEU A 146 2.28 13.34 7.31
CA LEU A 146 1.97 12.43 6.21
C LEU A 146 2.36 13.04 4.85
N LYS A 147 2.06 14.33 4.64
CA LYS A 147 2.45 15.06 3.42
C LYS A 147 3.96 15.11 3.24
N SER A 148 4.70 15.34 4.32
CA SER A 148 6.16 15.38 4.30
C SER A 148 6.76 14.00 3.99
N LEU A 149 6.29 12.97 4.69
CA LEU A 149 6.81 11.60 4.57
C LEU A 149 6.52 10.94 3.22
N PHE A 150 5.39 11.29 2.60
CA PHE A 150 4.92 10.68 1.35
C PHE A 150 4.80 11.69 0.21
N ALA A 151 5.58 12.78 0.23
CA ALA A 151 5.52 13.84 -0.76
C ALA A 151 5.65 13.31 -2.20
N GLU A 152 6.59 12.39 -2.43
CA GLU A 152 6.79 11.76 -3.74
C GLU A 152 5.58 10.94 -4.19
N ASP A 153 4.98 10.15 -3.31
CA ASP A 153 3.82 9.32 -3.66
C ASP A 153 2.58 10.19 -3.90
N LEU A 154 2.38 11.24 -3.08
CA LEU A 154 1.28 12.18 -3.22
C LEU A 154 1.39 13.05 -4.48
N SER A 155 2.61 13.40 -4.91
CA SER A 155 2.82 14.18 -6.13
C SER A 155 2.29 13.48 -7.40
N LYS A 156 2.30 12.15 -7.42
CA LYS A 156 1.81 11.33 -8.52
C LYS A 156 0.29 11.41 -8.69
N TYR A 157 -0.44 11.75 -7.62
CA TYR A 157 -1.90 11.90 -7.63
C TYR A 157 -2.35 13.36 -7.72
N ALA A 158 -1.45 14.32 -7.49
CA ALA A 158 -1.77 15.74 -7.62
C ALA A 158 -1.93 16.19 -9.08
N THR A 159 -1.37 15.43 -10.04
CA THR A 159 -1.42 15.78 -11.47
C THR A 159 -2.78 15.45 -12.12
N ASP A 160 -3.57 14.55 -11.52
CA ASP A 160 -4.89 14.14 -12.02
C ASP A 160 -6.05 14.92 -11.37
N ALA A 161 -5.77 15.70 -10.32
CA ALA A 161 -6.74 16.62 -9.74
C ALA A 161 -6.81 17.91 -10.57
N GLN A 162 -7.30 17.82 -11.82
CA GLN A 162 -7.92 18.99 -12.43
C GLN A 162 -9.08 19.43 -11.53
N PRO A 163 -9.24 20.74 -11.29
CA PRO A 163 -10.26 21.22 -10.37
C PRO A 163 -11.62 20.99 -11.00
N ASP A 164 -12.38 20.04 -10.44
CA ASP A 164 -13.81 19.83 -10.71
C ASP A 164 -14.68 21.05 -10.31
N ASN A 165 -14.05 22.14 -9.86
CA ASN A 165 -14.69 23.44 -9.61
C ASN A 165 -14.91 24.28 -10.88
N ALA A 166 -14.56 23.80 -12.08
CA ALA A 166 -14.86 24.53 -13.31
C ALA A 166 -16.34 24.42 -13.74
N LEU A 167 -17.08 23.40 -13.26
CA LEU A 167 -18.49 23.18 -13.61
C LEU A 167 -19.47 23.91 -12.68
N ASP A 168 -19.16 24.05 -11.39
CA ASP A 168 -20.04 24.76 -10.45
C ASP A 168 -19.97 26.30 -10.62
N LEU A 169 -18.79 26.87 -10.91
CA LEU A 169 -18.64 28.31 -11.13
C LEU A 169 -19.22 28.78 -12.48
N ALA A 170 -19.34 27.89 -13.46
CA ALA A 170 -19.98 28.19 -14.74
C ALA A 170 -21.52 28.16 -14.65
N GLN A 171 -22.07 27.35 -13.74
CA GLN A 171 -23.52 27.26 -13.54
C GLN A 171 -24.07 28.43 -12.70
N GLU A 172 -23.33 28.93 -11.70
CA GLU A 172 -23.73 30.13 -10.97
C GLU A 172 -23.63 31.41 -11.82
N ALA A 173 -22.68 31.50 -12.76
CA ALA A 173 -22.57 32.63 -13.68
C ALA A 173 -23.66 32.64 -14.78
N ALA A 174 -24.26 31.48 -15.09
CA ALA A 174 -25.31 31.33 -16.09
C ALA A 174 -26.74 31.51 -15.53
N GLN A 175 -26.93 31.38 -14.21
CA GLN A 175 -28.24 31.55 -13.55
C GLN A 175 -28.46 32.94 -12.93
N GLY A 176 -27.45 33.84 -13.03
CA GLY A 176 -27.47 35.20 -12.49
C GLY A 176 -27.73 36.31 -13.50
N ARG A 177 -28.65 36.13 -14.46
CA ARG A 177 -29.23 37.23 -15.28
C ARG A 177 -30.70 37.00 -15.58
#